data_AF-A0A2N5XDU5-F1
#
_entry.id   AF-A0A2N5XDU5-F1
#
_cell.length_a   1.000
_cell.length_b   1.000
_cell.length_c   1.000
_cell.angle_alpha   90.00
_cell.angle_beta   90.00
_cell.angle_gamma   90.00
#
_symmetry.space_group_name_H-M   'P 1'
#
loop_
_entity.id
_entity.type
_entity.pdbx_description
1 polymer ?
#
loop_
_entity_poly.entity_id
_entity_poly.type
_entity_poly.pdbx_seq_one_letter_code
_entity_poly.pdbx_strand_id
1 'polypeptide(L)' 'DTRRLDSLPSAVRRRVLRRAAIAAGSPAGSLFARHVEEVDRLVTGWRGQGPLNLPGGVEARRTCGRLLFRRAGGEG' A
#
# COMPACT_ATOMS: atom_id res chain seq x y z
N ASP A 1 10.86 0.28 -2.65
CA ASP A 1 11.67 -0.82 -2.13
C ASP A 1 11.18 -1.16 -0.72
N THR A 2 10.86 -2.42 -0.42
CA THR A 2 10.29 -2.75 0.90
C THR A 2 11.32 -2.75 2.02
N ARG A 3 12.60 -3.04 1.74
CA ARG A 3 13.65 -3.02 2.80
C ARG A 3 13.91 -1.61 3.30
N ARG A 4 13.94 -0.63 2.39
CA ARG A 4 14.03 0.79 2.77
C ARG A 4 12.82 1.29 3.57
N LEU A 5 11.64 0.73 3.31
CA LEU A 5 10.45 1.07 4.09
C LEU A 5 10.49 0.42 5.47
N ASP A 6 10.96 -0.82 5.55
CA ASP A 6 11.11 -1.57 6.80
C ASP A 6 12.07 -0.87 7.78
N SER A 7 13.16 -0.27 7.27
CA SER A 7 14.11 0.51 8.06
C SER A 7 13.56 1.85 8.58
N LEU A 8 12.39 2.31 8.12
CA LEU A 8 11.79 3.56 8.57
C LEU A 8 10.90 3.35 9.80
N PRO A 9 10.73 4.38 10.66
CA PRO A 9 9.75 4.36 11.73
C PRO A 9 8.34 4.08 11.18
N SER A 10 7.52 3.36 11.95
CA SER A 10 6.15 2.98 11.57
C SER A 10 5.30 4.19 11.14
N ALA A 11 5.43 5.33 11.82
CA ALA A 11 4.73 6.57 11.48
C ALA A 11 5.10 7.09 10.07
N VAL A 12 6.40 7.06 9.72
CA VAL A 12 6.89 7.50 8.42
C VAL A 12 6.44 6.53 7.33
N ARG A 13 6.61 5.22 7.58
CA ARG A 13 6.20 4.16 6.65
C ARG A 13 4.71 4.28 6.32
N ARG A 14 3.83 4.36 7.33
CA ARG A 14 2.38 4.57 7.15
C ARG A 14 2.08 5.82 6.33
N ARG A 15 2.78 6.94 6.55
CA ARG A 15 2.58 8.17 5.79
C ARG A 15 2.99 8.04 4.33
N VAL A 16 4.10 7.35 4.04
CA VAL A 16 4.53 7.05 2.67
C VAL A 16 3.55 6.11 1.98
N LEU A 17 3.11 5.03 2.64
CA LEU A 17 2.14 4.07 2.09
C LEU A 17 0.81 4.75 1.78
N ARG A 18 0.32 5.61 2.68
CA ARG A 18 -0.90 6.40 2.46
C ARG A 18 -0.77 7.30 1.24
N ARG A 19 0.34 8.03 1.12
CA ARG A 19 0.59 8.90 -0.05
C ARG A 19 0.70 8.11 -1.34
N ALA A 20 1.36 6.94 -1.32
CA ALA A 20 1.49 6.08 -2.49
C ALA A 20 0.14 5.54 -2.95
N ALA A 21 -0.73 5.12 -2.02
CA ALA A 21 -2.08 4.67 -2.34
C ALA A 21 -2.95 5.81 -2.94
N ILE A 22 -2.86 7.02 -2.38
CA ILE A 22 -3.57 8.19 -2.93
C ILE A 22 -3.05 8.54 -4.32
N ALA A 23 -1.73 8.56 -4.50
CA ALA A 23 -1.10 8.82 -5.80
C ALA A 23 -1.46 7.75 -6.84
N ALA A 24 -1.70 6.51 -6.41
CA ALA A 24 -2.19 5.44 -7.26
C ALA A 24 -3.69 5.57 -7.62
N GLY A 25 -4.41 6.50 -7.01
CA GLY A 25 -5.83 6.78 -7.31
C GLY A 25 -6.80 6.41 -6.20
N SER A 26 -6.33 6.01 -5.02
CA SER A 26 -7.22 5.69 -3.90
C SER A 26 -7.77 6.98 -3.28
N PRO A 27 -9.11 7.13 -3.13
CA PRO A 27 -9.69 8.33 -2.56
C PRO A 27 -9.29 8.48 -1.10
N ALA A 28 -8.68 9.63 -0.77
CA ALA A 28 -8.16 9.92 0.56
C ALA A 28 -9.24 9.86 1.67
N GLY A 29 -10.50 10.10 1.31
CA GLY A 29 -11.65 10.00 2.20
C GLY A 29 -12.10 8.57 2.53
N SER A 30 -11.76 7.59 1.69
CA SER A 30 -12.08 6.17 1.92
C SER A 30 -10.85 5.36 2.36
N LEU A 31 -9.65 5.91 2.21
CA LEU A 31 -8.40 5.29 2.65
C LEU A 31 -8.18 5.44 4.16
N PHE A 32 -8.76 4.53 4.93
CA PHE A 32 -8.62 4.44 6.38
C PHE A 32 -7.27 3.89 6.86
N ALA A 33 -6.94 4.16 8.13
CA ALA A 33 -5.73 3.65 8.80
C ALA A 33 -5.60 2.12 8.71
N ARG A 34 -6.71 1.37 8.84
CA ARG A 34 -6.72 -0.10 8.68
C ARG A 34 -6.11 -0.55 7.36
N HIS A 35 -6.43 0.13 6.26
CA HIS A 35 -5.91 -0.23 4.94
C HIS A 35 -4.40 0.04 4.87
N VAL A 36 -3.96 1.15 5.44
CA VAL A 36 -2.53 1.48 5.52
C VAL A 36 -1.78 0.45 6.38
N GLU A 37 -2.38 -0.03 7.47
CA GLU A 37 -1.80 -1.08 8.31
C GLU A 37 -1.72 -2.44 7.61
N GLU A 38 -2.73 -2.83 6.83
CA GLU A 38 -2.65 -4.05 6.02
C GLU A 38 -1.55 -3.93 4.94
N VAL A 39 -1.41 -2.75 4.31
CA VAL A 39 -0.28 -2.50 3.38
C VAL A 39 1.06 -2.50 4.13
N ASP A 40 1.10 -2.01 5.37
CA ASP A 40 2.30 -2.05 6.23
C ASP A 40 2.75 -3.48 6.51
N ARG A 41 1.80 -4.40 6.72
CA ARG A 41 2.07 -5.83 6.90
C ARG A 41 2.67 -6.49 5.67
N LEU A 42 2.29 -6.05 4.47
CA LEU A 42 2.95 -6.51 3.23
C LEU A 42 4.44 -6.14 3.22
N VAL A 43 4.84 -5.07 3.90
CA VAL A 43 6.23 -4.60 3.98
C VAL A 43 6.99 -5.31 5.09
N THR A 44 6.46 -5.29 6.33
CA THR A 44 7.15 -5.75 7.54
C THR A 44 6.95 -7.23 7.84
N GLY A 45 5.79 -7.78 7.48
CA GLY A 45 5.31 -9.09 7.90
C GLY A 45 5.10 -10.07 6.75
N TRP A 46 5.74 -9.86 5.60
CA TRP A 46 5.51 -10.68 4.41
C TRP A 46 5.89 -12.16 4.62
N ARG A 47 4.92 -13.05 4.38
CA ARG A 47 5.10 -14.51 4.42
C ARG A 47 4.49 -15.21 3.19
N GLY A 48 4.32 -14.49 2.08
CA GLY A 48 3.57 -14.96 0.90
C GLY A 48 2.14 -14.44 0.82
N GLN A 49 1.90 -13.19 1.25
CA GLN A 49 0.57 -12.57 1.23
C GLN A 49 0.13 -12.24 -0.21
N GLY A 50 -1.18 -12.31 -0.48
CA GLY A 50 -1.74 -11.95 -1.79
C GLY A 50 -1.81 -10.43 -2.04
N PRO A 51 -2.30 -10.02 -3.22
CA PRO A 51 -2.66 -8.62 -3.47
C PRO A 51 -3.75 -8.15 -2.50
N LEU A 52 -3.59 -6.93 -1.97
CA LEU A 52 -4.54 -6.26 -1.10
C LEU A 52 -5.36 -5.25 -1.91
N ASN A 53 -6.69 -5.38 -1.85
CA ASN A 53 -7.58 -4.41 -2.46
C ASN A 53 -7.78 -3.20 -1.54
N LEU A 54 -7.48 -2.04 -2.09
CA LEU A 54 -7.67 -0.72 -1.51
C LEU A 54 -8.88 -0.03 -2.14
N PRO A 55 -9.52 0.89 -1.42
CA PRO A 55 -10.66 1.64 -1.94
C PRO A 55 -10.29 2.43 -3.19
N GLY A 56 -11.26 2.64 -4.09
CA GLY A 56 -11.04 3.32 -5.38
C GLY A 56 -10.46 2.43 -6.48
N GLY A 57 -10.57 1.10 -6.33
CA GLY A 57 -10.05 0.14 -7.31
C GLY A 57 -8.51 0.08 -7.34
N VAL A 58 -7.84 0.42 -6.23
CA VAL A 58 -6.38 0.31 -6.14
C VAL A 58 -6.01 -1.04 -5.55
N GLU A 59 -5.03 -1.72 -6.13
CA GLU A 59 -4.49 -2.98 -5.67
C GLU A 59 -3.05 -2.77 -5.21
N ALA A 60 -2.73 -3.14 -3.97
CA ALA A 60 -1.38 -3.13 -3.42
C ALA A 60 -0.84 -4.55 -3.36
N ARG A 61 0.30 -4.82 -4.00
CA ARG A 61 0.94 -6.14 -3.98
C ARG A 61 2.44 -6.03 -3.81
N ARG A 62 3.07 -7.01 -3.17
CA ARG A 62 4.54 -7.08 -3.08
C ARG A 62 5.08 -8.10 -4.10
N THR A 63 6.03 -7.66 -4.91
CA THR A 63 6.71 -8.48 -5.93
C THR A 63 8.22 -8.24 -5.83
N CYS A 64 9.00 -9.31 -5.69
CA CYS A 64 10.48 -9.26 -5.70
C CYS A 64 11.07 -8.16 -4.78
N GLY A 65 10.51 -7.97 -3.59
CA GLY A 65 10.97 -6.93 -2.63
C GLY A 65 10.53 -5.49 -2.97
N ARG A 66 9.63 -5.31 -3.92
CA ARG A 66 9.01 -4.01 -4.27
C ARG A 66 7.52 -4.05 -3.97
N LEU A 67 7.02 -2.96 -3.41
CA LEU A 67 5.59 -2.74 -3.22
C LEU A 67 5.07 -2.02 -4.47
N LEU A 68 4.10 -2.64 -5.13
CA LEU A 68 3.44 -2.16 -6.34
C LEU A 68 2.02 -1.75 -5.99
N PHE A 69 1.62 -0.56 -6.42
CA PHE A 69 0.24 -0.10 -6.39
C PHE A 69 -0.27 -0.01 -7.82
N ARG A 70 -1.38 -0.66 -8.12
CA ARG A 70 -2.00 -0.67 -9.45
C ARG A 70 -3.46 -0.30 -9.31
N ARG A 71 -3.92 0.71 -10.04
CA ARG A 71 -5.35 0.96 -10.20
C ARG A 71 -5.90 -0.02 -11.23
N ALA A 72 -6.85 -0.85 -10.84
CA ALA A 72 -7.72 -1.54 -11.78
C ALA A 72 -8.69 -0.50 -12.35
N GLY A 73 -8.40 -0.02 -13.56
CA GLY A 73 -9.30 0.74 -14.43
C GLY A 73 -10.13 1.82 -13.73
N GLY A 74 -9.61 3.05 -13.68
CA GLY A 74 -10.49 4.21 -13.60
C GLY A 74 -11.13 4.42 -14.97
N GLU A 75 -12.35 3.96 -15.15
CA GLU A 75 -13.24 4.57 -16.13
C GLU A 75 -13.65 5.92 -15.56
N GLY A 76 -13.43 6.98 -16.36
CA GLY A 76 -13.81 8.35 -16.05
C GLY A 76 -15.30 8.56 -16.20
#